data_AF-A0A350LRM2-F1
#
_entry.id   AF-A0A350LRM2-F1
#
_cell.length_a   1.000
_cell.length_b   1.000
_cell.length_c   1.000
_cell.angle_alpha   90.00
_cell.angle_beta   90.00
_cell.angle_gamma   90.00
#
_symmetry.space_group_name_H-M   'P 1'
#
loop_
_entity.id
_entity.type
_entity.pdbx_description
1 polymer ?
#
loop_
_entity_poly.entity_id
_entity_poly.type
_entity_poly.pdbx_seq_one_letter_code
_entity_poly.pdbx_strand_id
1 'polypeptide(L)'
;MKLAAVMAVPVISLWGGTALAQGPAGLNMFCENGGHAAGGQQPRVPFEIRTTNEVRDPVSDEVITPATRTYLTTAGGTAVFPEGDSFGPNPPNMLPTIYENAKTCRGNEIPNTLPSTPDNPYNLHDDPVIRQIDKTSPTDDLDWIMDEIEAMAEPRKVCRSVRGYRFCYSYPRRVNIADLRELAQNAVDIIEGNDLRGRFSEREYEGFPLLHYLGGLKTKAVDPETKTITITQLWYDTHIESDVAYIDPTVVNDEEWTINYVVKILNRGHEDFAPYAMFFDDPTELDLTDLGGPDLTQGGDAFPRLPNVGMDQTFFPMEEGLEYTLNMKMPPARFWNLSYHWGWRNHPPRVQVTENVLVPLANGMPRNAAEIAVFGENPRESEESKLNAIGMIGDTAPAKRMWRMFRELAAMDTGRDYRRHFRGFNASVVRAQMELIRQAFYDWRNRRTLPTGYEMAPDTDVTALFLNNTMYGKLKGHDGEAEVRMDQGLWDKRGDKVNIQLLNGDYFPHAYVLVDFGGLRGWENTFHNTLPVGGAGPLFTFGRNYFWIHVAGQGPIPVPPATRPDEPSPTP
;
A
#
# COMPACT_ATOMS: atom_id res chain seq x y z
N MET A 1 14.55 12.13 -22.97
CA MET A 1 13.34 11.79 -22.21
C MET A 1 13.41 12.47 -20.87
N LYS A 2 12.55 13.47 -20.64
CA LYS A 2 12.47 14.22 -19.38
C LYS A 2 11.60 13.40 -18.41
N LEU A 3 12.21 12.70 -17.46
CA LEU A 3 11.51 11.98 -16.40
C LEU A 3 12.24 12.28 -15.08
N ALA A 4 11.87 13.40 -14.48
CA ALA A 4 12.14 13.74 -13.09
C ALA A 4 10.78 14.12 -12.48
N ALA A 5 9.98 13.10 -12.18
CA ALA A 5 8.70 13.23 -11.49
C ALA A 5 8.47 11.94 -10.71
N VAL A 6 9.04 11.85 -9.52
CA VAL A 6 8.73 10.78 -8.56
C VAL A 6 8.64 11.38 -7.16
N MET A 7 7.39 11.58 -6.76
CA MET A 7 6.81 11.43 -5.41
C MET A 7 7.36 12.23 -4.22
N ALA A 8 6.39 12.68 -3.43
CA ALA A 8 6.47 13.71 -2.40
C ALA A 8 6.98 13.19 -1.04
N VAL A 9 8.11 13.74 -0.61
CA VAL A 9 8.36 14.23 0.76
C VAL A 9 9.10 15.55 0.51
N PRO A 10 8.87 16.64 1.26
CA PRO A 10 9.57 17.90 1.00
C PRO A 10 11.05 17.61 0.87
N VAL A 11 11.58 17.92 -0.32
CA VAL A 11 13.01 18.04 -0.44
C VAL A 11 13.37 19.18 0.49
N ILE A 12 14.17 18.90 1.51
CA ILE A 12 14.87 19.90 2.31
C ILE A 12 15.74 20.80 1.38
N SER A 13 15.85 20.50 0.08
CA SER A 13 16.46 21.40 -0.91
C SER A 13 15.70 22.72 -1.12
N LEU A 14 14.50 22.92 -0.57
CA LEU A 14 13.90 24.26 -0.46
C LEU A 14 14.52 25.09 0.67
N TRP A 15 15.44 24.54 1.48
CA TRP A 15 16.11 25.21 2.59
C TRP A 15 17.41 25.89 2.13
N GLY A 16 17.44 26.35 0.87
CA GLY A 16 18.48 27.21 0.31
C GLY A 16 18.35 28.62 0.88
N GLY A 17 18.71 28.79 2.14
CA GLY A 17 18.66 30.07 2.84
C GLY A 17 19.46 30.03 4.13
N THR A 18 19.75 31.19 4.69
CA THR A 18 20.55 31.42 5.91
C THR A 18 20.09 30.63 7.15
N ALA A 19 18.94 29.95 7.11
CA ALA A 19 18.46 29.00 8.11
C ALA A 19 19.40 27.78 8.32
N LEU A 20 20.21 27.40 7.33
CA LEU A 20 21.26 26.38 7.52
C LEU A 20 22.39 26.83 8.48
N ALA A 21 22.54 28.13 8.76
CA ALA A 21 23.57 28.62 9.68
C ALA A 21 23.28 28.29 11.15
N GLN A 22 22.04 27.94 11.52
CA GLN A 22 21.68 27.52 12.88
C GLN A 22 21.52 26.00 13.04
N GLY A 23 21.59 25.25 11.94
CA GLY A 23 21.52 23.80 11.93
C GLY A 23 20.12 23.23 12.20
N PRO A 24 19.82 22.01 11.68
CA PRO A 24 18.54 21.32 11.92
C PRO A 24 18.19 21.13 13.40
N ALA A 25 19.19 21.09 14.29
CA ALA A 25 19.00 21.05 15.75
C ALA A 25 18.19 22.22 16.32
N GLY A 26 18.09 23.35 15.60
CA GLY A 26 17.31 24.53 16.00
C GLY A 26 15.80 24.35 15.88
N LEU A 27 15.29 23.73 14.80
CA LEU A 27 13.83 23.60 14.58
C LEU A 27 13.12 22.83 15.69
N ASN A 28 13.69 21.70 16.11
CA ASN A 28 13.12 20.89 17.20
C ASN A 28 13.00 21.71 18.49
N MET A 29 13.97 22.59 18.77
CA MET A 29 13.97 23.38 20.00
C MET A 29 12.84 24.42 20.08
N PHE A 30 12.28 24.87 18.95
CA PHE A 30 11.20 25.87 18.92
C PHE A 30 9.82 25.24 19.03
N CYS A 31 9.57 24.16 18.28
CA CYS A 31 8.36 23.35 18.42
C CYS A 31 8.18 22.79 19.84
N GLU A 32 9.30 22.54 20.53
CA GLU A 32 9.34 22.12 21.92
C GLU A 32 8.92 23.23 22.90
N ASN A 33 9.46 24.44 22.76
CA ASN A 33 9.22 25.52 23.72
C ASN A 33 7.84 26.20 23.55
N GLY A 34 7.26 26.17 22.34
CA GLY A 34 6.00 26.83 22.02
C GLY A 34 4.75 25.94 22.11
N GLY A 35 4.88 24.63 21.93
CA GLY A 35 3.72 23.73 21.81
C GLY A 35 3.96 22.33 22.36
N HIS A 36 4.67 21.49 21.60
CA HIS A 36 4.77 20.05 21.86
C HIS A 36 5.41 19.70 23.21
N ALA A 37 6.58 20.26 23.56
CA ALA A 37 7.24 19.93 24.83
C ALA A 37 6.80 20.83 26.00
N ALA A 38 6.26 22.03 25.73
CA ALA A 38 5.51 22.78 26.73
C ALA A 38 4.28 21.99 27.22
N GLY A 39 3.69 21.15 26.35
CA GLY A 39 2.68 20.14 26.69
C GLY A 39 3.23 18.76 27.08
N GLY A 40 4.56 18.54 27.10
CA GLY A 40 5.19 17.27 27.46
C GLY A 40 5.04 16.13 26.44
N GLN A 41 4.66 16.44 25.20
CA GLN A 41 4.20 15.47 24.21
C GLN A 41 5.31 14.79 23.37
N GLN A 42 6.43 15.47 23.05
CA GLN A 42 7.44 14.91 22.14
C GLN A 42 8.90 15.11 22.63
N PRO A 43 9.77 14.09 22.51
CA PRO A 43 11.19 14.21 22.82
C PRO A 43 12.09 14.46 21.59
N ARG A 44 13.27 15.05 21.84
CA ARG A 44 14.30 15.46 20.86
C ARG A 44 14.88 14.29 20.07
N VAL A 45 14.87 14.33 18.73
CA VAL A 45 15.63 13.37 17.90
C VAL A 45 16.58 14.10 16.95
N PRO A 46 17.87 13.69 16.85
CA PRO A 46 18.75 14.23 15.82
C PRO A 46 18.26 13.87 14.42
N PHE A 47 18.61 14.74 13.47
CA PHE A 47 18.38 14.46 12.06
C PHE A 47 19.28 13.33 11.61
N GLU A 48 18.74 12.56 10.69
CA GLU A 48 19.43 11.42 10.12
C GLU A 48 20.27 11.82 8.91
N ILE A 49 21.15 10.90 8.52
CA ILE A 49 22.10 11.14 7.45
C ILE A 49 21.77 10.16 6.33
N ARG A 50 21.62 10.70 5.12
CA ARG A 50 21.53 9.93 3.88
C ARG A 50 22.77 10.18 3.04
N THR A 51 23.43 9.10 2.64
CA THR A 51 24.48 9.13 1.61
C THR A 51 24.14 8.14 0.51
N THR A 52 24.52 8.49 -0.71
CA THR A 52 24.34 7.65 -1.90
C THR A 52 25.69 7.38 -2.53
N ASN A 53 25.78 6.33 -3.33
CA ASN A 53 26.97 6.04 -4.14
C ASN A 53 26.89 6.64 -5.56
N GLU A 54 26.06 7.66 -5.76
CA GLU A 54 25.98 8.34 -7.06
C GLU A 54 27.29 9.05 -7.37
N VAL A 55 27.63 9.11 -8.66
CA VAL A 55 28.78 9.88 -9.14
C VAL A 55 28.24 11.15 -9.76
N ARG A 56 28.65 12.30 -9.24
CA ARG A 56 28.30 13.63 -9.77
C ARG A 56 29.49 14.29 -10.44
N ASP A 57 29.22 15.07 -11.47
CA ASP A 57 30.21 15.95 -12.07
C ASP A 57 30.62 17.03 -11.05
N PRO A 58 31.92 17.19 -10.76
CA PRO A 58 32.38 18.11 -9.72
C PRO A 58 32.20 19.59 -10.09
N VAL A 59 31.86 19.91 -11.34
CA VAL A 59 31.67 21.28 -11.85
C VAL A 59 30.18 21.59 -12.04
N SER A 60 29.42 20.68 -12.65
CA SER A 60 27.98 20.91 -12.91
C SER A 60 27.04 20.35 -11.84
N ASP A 61 27.54 19.50 -10.94
CA ASP A 61 26.76 18.74 -9.95
C ASP A 61 25.72 17.78 -10.56
N GLU A 62 25.79 17.56 -11.88
CA GLU A 62 24.92 16.63 -12.59
C GLU A 62 25.28 15.18 -12.27
N VAL A 63 24.27 14.31 -12.14
CA VAL A 63 24.48 12.87 -11.90
C VAL A 63 25.03 12.21 -13.17
N ILE A 64 26.27 11.74 -13.11
CA ILE A 64 26.94 10.95 -14.14
C ILE A 64 26.52 9.48 -14.04
N THR A 65 26.54 8.93 -12.83
CA THR A 65 26.15 7.55 -12.55
C THR A 65 25.07 7.54 -11.46
N PRO A 66 23.85 7.04 -11.75
CA PRO A 66 22.78 6.95 -10.77
C PRO A 66 23.17 6.12 -9.54
N ALA A 67 22.63 6.47 -8.38
CA ALA A 67 22.80 5.70 -7.16
C ALA A 67 22.23 4.27 -7.32
N THR A 68 22.99 3.29 -6.86
CA THR A 68 22.55 1.88 -6.72
C THR A 68 22.52 1.43 -5.26
N ARG A 69 23.05 2.25 -4.35
CA ARG A 69 23.04 2.02 -2.90
C ARG A 69 22.77 3.34 -2.18
N THR A 70 21.89 3.27 -1.20
CA THR A 70 21.62 4.35 -0.26
C THR A 70 21.94 3.87 1.14
N TYR A 71 22.70 4.66 1.90
CA TYR A 71 22.96 4.42 3.31
C TYR A 71 22.17 5.43 4.12
N LEU A 72 21.39 4.93 5.06
CA LEU A 72 20.62 5.73 6.01
C LEU A 72 21.14 5.46 7.42
N THR A 73 21.43 6.53 8.17
CA THR A 73 21.71 6.46 9.60
C THR A 73 20.57 7.11 10.35
N THR A 74 19.70 6.30 10.94
CA THR A 74 18.56 6.75 11.75
C THR A 74 19.04 7.45 13.03
N ALA A 75 18.44 8.60 13.39
CA ALA A 75 18.74 9.39 14.60
C ALA A 75 20.21 9.85 14.76
N GLY A 76 21.00 9.89 13.70
CA GLY A 76 22.43 10.27 13.78
C GLY A 76 23.24 9.41 14.77
N GLY A 77 22.75 8.20 15.09
CA GLY A 77 23.36 7.32 16.09
C GLY A 77 23.14 7.72 17.56
N THR A 78 22.31 8.73 17.86
CA THR A 78 21.96 9.10 19.24
C THR A 78 20.55 8.64 19.57
N ALA A 79 20.38 7.97 20.70
CA ALA A 79 19.08 7.53 21.15
C ALA A 79 18.47 8.48 22.18
N VAL A 80 17.16 8.64 22.05
CA VAL A 80 16.34 9.53 22.87
C VAL A 80 15.83 8.83 24.12
N PHE A 81 15.48 7.55 23.97
CA PHE A 81 15.05 6.68 25.07
C PHE A 81 16.18 5.75 25.51
N PRO A 82 16.18 5.31 26.79
CA PRO A 82 17.06 4.25 27.26
C PRO A 82 16.96 2.98 26.40
N GLU A 83 18.00 2.15 26.42
CA GLU A 83 17.88 0.80 25.87
C GLU A 83 16.92 -0.02 26.73
N GLY A 84 16.14 -0.88 26.09
CA GLY A 84 15.14 -1.70 26.77
C GLY A 84 14.43 -2.63 25.79
N ASP A 85 13.65 -3.54 26.35
CA ASP A 85 12.82 -4.45 25.57
C ASP A 85 11.59 -3.73 25.03
N SER A 86 11.58 -3.44 23.73
CA SER A 86 10.46 -2.81 23.04
C SER A 86 9.22 -3.71 22.95
N PHE A 87 9.36 -5.03 23.17
CA PHE A 87 8.27 -6.00 23.17
C PHE A 87 7.81 -6.37 24.58
N GLY A 88 8.48 -5.84 25.61
CA GLY A 88 8.13 -6.04 27.01
C GLY A 88 6.92 -5.21 27.42
N PRO A 89 6.36 -5.46 28.63
CA PRO A 89 5.18 -4.75 29.12
C PRO A 89 5.41 -3.26 29.43
N ASN A 90 6.67 -2.80 29.45
CA ASN A 90 7.03 -1.41 29.69
C ASN A 90 8.12 -0.97 28.69
N PRO A 91 7.77 -0.77 27.41
CA PRO A 91 8.71 -0.31 26.40
C PRO A 91 9.31 1.06 26.79
N PRO A 92 10.61 1.29 26.58
CA PRO A 92 11.27 2.53 27.02
C PRO A 92 10.82 3.78 26.24
N ASN A 93 10.19 3.59 25.07
CA ASN A 93 9.64 4.64 24.22
C ASN A 93 8.12 4.83 24.38
N MET A 94 7.50 4.20 25.38
CA MET A 94 6.08 4.44 25.69
C MET A 94 5.95 5.77 26.46
N LEU A 95 5.18 6.70 25.89
CA LEU A 95 4.86 8.00 26.48
C LEU A 95 3.60 7.90 27.37
N PRO A 96 3.47 8.76 28.40
CA PRO A 96 2.22 8.87 29.14
C PRO A 96 1.06 9.24 28.22
N THR A 97 -0.04 8.51 28.32
CA THR A 97 -1.26 8.82 27.55
C THR A 97 -1.84 10.17 27.94
N ILE A 98 -2.09 11.03 26.95
CA ILE A 98 -2.75 12.32 27.14
C ILE A 98 -4.13 12.30 26.45
N TYR A 99 -5.19 12.46 27.23
CA TYR A 99 -6.59 12.46 26.76
C TYR A 99 -7.05 13.84 26.26
N GLU A 100 -6.24 14.45 25.40
CA GLU A 100 -6.50 15.74 24.76
C GLU A 100 -6.14 15.63 23.27
N ASN A 101 -6.69 16.52 22.44
CA ASN A 101 -6.25 16.68 21.06
C ASN A 101 -4.74 17.04 21.00
N ALA A 102 -4.09 16.61 19.93
CA ALA A 102 -2.73 17.01 19.59
C ALA A 102 -2.64 18.52 19.35
N LYS A 103 -1.42 19.05 19.44
CA LYS A 103 -1.16 20.49 19.27
C LYS A 103 -0.18 20.73 18.12
N THR A 104 -0.18 21.93 17.56
CA THR A 104 0.82 22.42 16.60
C THR A 104 2.14 22.75 17.28
N CYS A 105 3.20 23.03 16.53
CA CYS A 105 4.45 23.55 17.11
C CYS A 105 4.26 24.85 17.91
N ARG A 106 3.21 25.63 17.61
CA ARG A 106 2.83 26.84 18.36
C ARG A 106 1.93 26.58 19.56
N GLY A 107 1.51 25.33 19.78
CA GLY A 107 0.65 24.93 20.88
C GLY A 107 -0.85 25.10 20.60
N ASN A 108 -1.23 25.42 19.36
CA ASN A 108 -2.64 25.48 18.97
C ASN A 108 -3.20 24.08 18.79
N GLU A 109 -4.48 23.89 19.07
CA GLU A 109 -5.13 22.59 18.99
C GLU A 109 -5.32 22.14 17.53
N ILE A 110 -5.06 20.85 17.27
CA ILE A 110 -5.45 20.17 16.03
C ILE A 110 -6.72 19.37 16.36
N PRO A 111 -7.92 19.82 15.97
CA PRO A 111 -9.16 19.16 16.36
C PRO A 111 -9.25 17.73 15.80
N ASN A 112 -10.15 16.90 16.36
CA ASN A 112 -10.36 15.52 15.91
C ASN A 112 -9.08 14.65 15.91
N THR A 113 -8.18 14.86 16.89
CA THR A 113 -6.94 14.08 17.10
C THR A 113 -6.87 13.38 18.47
N LEU A 114 -8.03 13.19 19.09
CA LEU A 114 -8.22 12.38 20.29
C LEU A 114 -9.08 11.15 19.95
N PRO A 115 -8.49 9.99 19.66
CA PRO A 115 -9.21 8.81 19.19
C PRO A 115 -10.19 8.23 20.21
N SER A 116 -9.79 8.17 21.48
CA SER A 116 -10.53 7.53 22.57
C SER A 116 -10.20 8.12 23.95
N THR A 117 -11.08 7.87 24.91
CA THR A 117 -10.87 8.08 26.36
C THR A 117 -11.28 6.82 27.14
N PRO A 118 -11.01 6.71 28.45
CA PRO A 118 -11.44 5.57 29.24
C PRO A 118 -12.96 5.37 29.25
N ASP A 119 -13.71 6.48 29.15
CA ASP A 119 -15.18 6.48 29.20
C ASP A 119 -15.84 6.42 27.82
N ASN A 120 -15.13 6.83 26.75
CA ASN A 120 -15.62 6.74 25.38
C ASN A 120 -14.57 6.10 24.45
N PRO A 121 -14.78 4.85 24.00
CA PRO A 121 -13.82 4.18 23.14
C PRO A 121 -13.81 4.77 21.72
N TYR A 122 -14.85 5.43 21.23
CA TYR A 122 -14.94 5.88 19.84
C TYR A 122 -15.28 7.37 19.75
N ASN A 123 -14.28 8.26 19.85
CA ASN A 123 -14.53 9.71 19.81
C ASN A 123 -14.71 10.24 18.38
N LEU A 124 -14.04 9.59 17.42
CA LEU A 124 -13.88 10.10 16.06
C LEU A 124 -14.91 9.57 15.05
N HIS A 125 -15.83 8.71 15.48
CA HIS A 125 -16.97 8.29 14.67
C HIS A 125 -18.18 7.94 15.55
N ASP A 126 -19.34 7.89 14.93
CA ASP A 126 -20.58 7.38 15.49
C ASP A 126 -20.66 5.85 15.38
N ASP A 127 -21.70 5.24 15.98
CA ASP A 127 -21.96 3.81 15.79
C ASP A 127 -22.15 3.51 14.29
N PRO A 128 -21.43 2.53 13.74
CA PRO A 128 -21.46 2.29 12.30
C PRO A 128 -22.81 1.73 11.85
N VAL A 129 -23.21 2.07 10.62
CA VAL A 129 -24.36 1.45 9.96
C VAL A 129 -23.91 0.14 9.32
N ILE A 130 -24.61 -0.96 9.62
CA ILE A 130 -24.22 -2.32 9.21
C ILE A 130 -25.27 -2.92 8.27
N ARG A 131 -24.80 -3.53 7.17
CA ARG A 131 -25.64 -4.24 6.18
C ARG A 131 -25.05 -5.62 5.85
N GLN A 132 -25.91 -6.61 5.64
CA GLN A 132 -25.50 -7.94 5.14
C GLN A 132 -25.20 -7.90 3.64
N ILE A 133 -24.14 -8.60 3.21
CA ILE A 133 -23.68 -8.67 1.83
C ILE A 133 -23.32 -10.10 1.42
N ASP A 134 -23.27 -10.37 0.11
CA ASP A 134 -22.64 -11.60 -0.38
C ASP A 134 -21.12 -11.49 -0.19
N LYS A 135 -20.56 -12.40 0.61
CA LYS A 135 -19.14 -12.40 0.92
C LYS A 135 -18.25 -12.99 -0.16
N THR A 136 -18.78 -13.48 -1.28
CA THR A 136 -17.97 -14.11 -2.32
C THR A 136 -16.91 -13.13 -2.85
N SER A 137 -15.63 -13.53 -2.82
CA SER A 137 -14.51 -12.67 -3.21
C SER A 137 -13.99 -12.98 -4.62
N PRO A 138 -13.17 -12.09 -5.24
CA PRO A 138 -12.53 -12.39 -6.51
C PRO A 138 -11.73 -13.69 -6.49
N THR A 139 -11.11 -14.01 -5.35
CA THR A 139 -10.38 -15.26 -5.15
C THR A 139 -11.30 -16.47 -5.28
N ASP A 140 -12.49 -16.43 -4.68
CA ASP A 140 -13.44 -17.55 -4.70
C ASP A 140 -13.94 -17.83 -6.12
N ASP A 141 -14.28 -16.78 -6.87
CA ASP A 141 -14.78 -16.93 -8.24
C ASP A 141 -13.67 -17.29 -9.24
N LEU A 142 -12.46 -16.76 -9.09
CA LEU A 142 -11.32 -17.17 -9.90
C LEU A 142 -10.93 -18.64 -9.62
N ASP A 143 -10.91 -19.06 -8.35
CA ASP A 143 -10.68 -20.46 -7.96
C ASP A 143 -11.69 -21.39 -8.61
N TRP A 144 -12.98 -21.04 -8.54
CA TRP A 144 -14.03 -21.80 -9.20
C TRP A 144 -13.87 -21.86 -10.73
N ILE A 145 -13.56 -20.73 -11.39
CA ILE A 145 -13.33 -20.73 -12.85
C ILE A 145 -12.17 -21.67 -13.22
N MET A 146 -11.08 -21.62 -12.46
CA MET A 146 -9.92 -22.48 -12.71
C MET A 146 -10.27 -23.96 -12.49
N ASP A 147 -11.03 -24.30 -11.44
CA ASP A 147 -11.50 -25.67 -11.17
C ASP A 147 -12.34 -26.21 -12.35
N GLU A 148 -13.25 -25.41 -12.90
CA GLU A 148 -14.08 -25.83 -14.04
C GLU A 148 -13.26 -26.05 -15.32
N ILE A 149 -12.29 -25.16 -15.60
CA ILE A 149 -11.40 -25.33 -16.76
C ILE A 149 -10.55 -26.60 -16.60
N GLU A 150 -10.00 -26.85 -15.41
CA GLU A 150 -9.22 -28.04 -15.09
C GLU A 150 -10.04 -29.32 -15.20
N ALA A 151 -11.26 -29.33 -14.66
CA ALA A 151 -12.19 -30.45 -14.76
C ALA A 151 -12.56 -30.76 -16.22
N MET A 152 -12.75 -29.74 -17.05
CA MET A 152 -13.01 -29.90 -18.49
C MET A 152 -11.81 -30.51 -19.23
N ALA A 153 -10.59 -30.24 -18.75
CA ALA A 153 -9.35 -30.73 -19.32
C ALA A 153 -8.84 -32.05 -18.69
N GLU A 154 -9.53 -32.60 -17.68
CA GLU A 154 -9.09 -33.80 -16.96
C GLU A 154 -9.00 -35.02 -17.91
N PRO A 155 -7.87 -35.75 -17.93
CA PRO A 155 -7.72 -36.93 -18.77
C PRO A 155 -8.71 -38.03 -18.43
N ARG A 156 -9.29 -38.67 -19.45
CA ARG A 156 -10.10 -39.87 -19.26
C ARG A 156 -9.19 -41.05 -18.92
N LYS A 157 -9.27 -41.56 -17.69
CA LYS A 157 -8.60 -42.79 -17.26
C LYS A 157 -9.39 -44.01 -17.73
N VAL A 158 -8.75 -44.89 -18.49
CA VAL A 158 -9.31 -46.16 -18.95
C VAL A 158 -8.44 -47.30 -18.43
N CYS A 159 -8.96 -48.09 -17.49
CA CYS A 159 -8.29 -49.27 -16.99
C CYS A 159 -8.78 -50.53 -17.69
N ARG A 160 -7.88 -51.40 -18.13
CA ARG A 160 -8.15 -52.70 -18.73
C ARG A 160 -7.39 -53.79 -17.99
N SER A 161 -8.05 -54.91 -17.74
CA SER A 161 -7.41 -56.09 -17.13
C SER A 161 -7.02 -57.08 -18.22
N VAL A 162 -5.73 -57.43 -18.30
CA VAL A 162 -5.20 -58.41 -19.26
C VAL A 162 -4.38 -59.44 -18.50
N ARG A 163 -4.76 -60.72 -18.59
CA ARG A 163 -4.07 -61.85 -17.92
C ARG A 163 -3.85 -61.65 -16.41
N GLY A 164 -4.82 -61.06 -15.70
CA GLY A 164 -4.74 -60.81 -14.25
C GLY A 164 -4.01 -59.52 -13.85
N TYR A 165 -3.41 -58.79 -14.81
CA TYR A 165 -2.77 -57.49 -14.56
C TYR A 165 -3.69 -56.34 -14.97
N ARG A 166 -3.79 -55.29 -14.14
CA ARG A 166 -4.56 -54.08 -14.41
C ARG A 166 -3.65 -53.01 -15.03
N PHE A 167 -3.93 -52.62 -16.27
CA PHE A 167 -3.25 -51.52 -16.96
C PHE A 167 -4.19 -50.32 -17.08
N CYS A 168 -3.76 -49.13 -16.66
CA CYS A 168 -4.55 -47.91 -16.78
C CYS A 168 -3.86 -46.93 -17.74
N TYR A 169 -4.63 -46.41 -18.70
CA TYR A 169 -4.19 -45.44 -19.70
C TYR A 169 -4.94 -44.13 -19.47
N SER A 170 -4.24 -43.00 -19.54
CA SER A 170 -4.82 -41.66 -19.47
C SER A 170 -4.88 -41.06 -20.87
N TYR A 171 -6.08 -40.75 -21.36
CA TYR A 171 -6.28 -40.13 -22.66
C TYR A 171 -6.72 -38.67 -22.49
N PRO A 172 -6.04 -37.70 -23.12
CA PRO A 172 -6.51 -36.32 -23.15
C PRO A 172 -7.93 -36.24 -23.70
N ARG A 173 -8.78 -35.41 -23.08
CA ARG A 173 -10.15 -35.17 -23.54
C ARG A 173 -10.16 -34.03 -24.56
N ARG A 174 -11.27 -33.95 -25.30
CA ARG A 174 -11.57 -32.77 -26.11
C ARG A 174 -12.27 -31.76 -25.21
N VAL A 175 -11.68 -30.58 -25.07
CA VAL A 175 -12.27 -29.44 -24.33
C VAL A 175 -13.33 -28.77 -25.19
N ASN A 176 -14.46 -28.37 -24.59
CA ASN A 176 -15.45 -27.53 -25.27
C ASN A 176 -14.90 -26.10 -25.34
N ILE A 177 -14.59 -25.64 -26.56
CA ILE A 177 -13.97 -24.33 -26.77
C ILE A 177 -14.91 -23.18 -26.42
N ALA A 178 -16.22 -23.34 -26.61
CA ALA A 178 -17.17 -22.27 -26.26
C ALA A 178 -17.15 -22.02 -24.75
N ASP A 179 -17.33 -23.09 -23.96
CA ASP A 179 -17.31 -23.04 -22.50
C ASP A 179 -15.95 -22.57 -21.97
N LEU A 180 -14.83 -23.03 -22.55
CA LEU A 180 -13.49 -22.55 -22.20
C LEU A 180 -13.35 -21.04 -22.40
N ARG A 181 -13.78 -20.52 -23.56
CA ARG A 181 -13.68 -19.09 -23.87
C ARG A 181 -14.56 -18.26 -22.94
N GLU A 182 -15.76 -18.74 -22.63
CA GLU A 182 -16.67 -18.07 -21.69
C GLU A 182 -16.05 -18.00 -20.28
N LEU A 183 -15.57 -19.13 -19.75
CA LEU A 183 -14.90 -19.18 -18.45
C LEU A 183 -13.65 -18.28 -18.40
N ALA A 184 -12.80 -18.36 -19.42
CA ALA A 184 -11.60 -17.53 -19.50
C ALA A 184 -11.92 -16.04 -19.63
N GLN A 185 -12.95 -15.67 -20.40
CA GLN A 185 -13.40 -14.28 -20.51
C GLN A 185 -13.94 -13.76 -19.17
N ASN A 186 -14.74 -14.56 -18.45
CA ASN A 186 -15.21 -14.17 -17.12
C ASN A 186 -14.04 -13.91 -16.15
N ALA A 187 -12.96 -14.71 -16.22
CA ALA A 187 -11.75 -14.44 -15.43
C ALA A 187 -11.04 -13.14 -15.85
N VAL A 188 -10.97 -12.84 -17.16
CA VAL A 188 -10.45 -11.56 -17.65
C VAL A 188 -11.28 -10.39 -17.13
N ASP A 189 -12.61 -10.51 -17.14
CA ASP A 189 -13.52 -9.48 -16.67
C ASP A 189 -13.36 -9.22 -15.16
N ILE A 190 -13.18 -10.27 -14.35
CA ILE A 190 -12.82 -10.12 -12.93
C ILE A 190 -11.49 -9.40 -12.76
N ILE A 191 -10.45 -9.79 -13.50
CA ILE A 191 -9.10 -9.23 -13.34
C ILE A 191 -9.02 -7.76 -13.81
N GLU A 192 -9.74 -7.41 -14.89
CA GLU A 192 -9.83 -6.05 -15.42
C GLU A 192 -10.82 -5.16 -14.65
N GLY A 193 -11.64 -5.74 -13.76
CA GLY A 193 -12.69 -5.04 -13.02
C GLY A 193 -13.81 -4.54 -13.92
N ASN A 194 -14.21 -5.33 -14.92
CA ASN A 194 -15.32 -5.05 -15.82
C ASN A 194 -16.66 -5.45 -15.18
N ASP A 195 -17.78 -5.03 -15.78
CA ASP A 195 -19.12 -5.50 -15.41
C ASP A 195 -19.22 -7.02 -15.55
N LEU A 196 -19.71 -7.68 -14.52
CA LEU A 196 -19.80 -9.14 -14.48
C LEU A 196 -21.17 -9.62 -14.94
N ARG A 197 -21.23 -10.87 -15.43
CA ARG A 197 -22.43 -11.43 -16.06
C ARG A 197 -22.73 -12.84 -15.56
N GLY A 198 -23.98 -13.27 -15.78
CA GLY A 198 -24.41 -14.62 -15.46
C GLY A 198 -24.32 -14.91 -13.97
N ARG A 199 -23.62 -15.97 -13.58
CA ARG A 199 -23.45 -16.34 -12.16
C ARG A 199 -22.59 -15.37 -11.35
N PHE A 200 -21.86 -14.48 -12.03
CA PHE A 200 -20.94 -13.54 -11.41
C PHE A 200 -21.53 -12.13 -11.30
N SER A 201 -22.77 -11.90 -11.72
CA SER A 201 -23.41 -10.59 -11.57
C SER A 201 -23.65 -10.25 -10.11
N GLU A 202 -23.77 -8.95 -9.80
CA GLU A 202 -24.11 -8.44 -8.46
C GLU A 202 -23.06 -8.75 -7.38
N ARG A 203 -21.83 -9.05 -7.78
CA ARG A 203 -20.72 -9.21 -6.83
C ARG A 203 -20.33 -7.87 -6.26
N GLU A 204 -20.10 -7.84 -4.96
CA GLU A 204 -19.71 -6.63 -4.23
C GLU A 204 -18.35 -6.08 -4.70
N TYR A 205 -17.53 -6.91 -5.36
CA TYR A 205 -16.23 -6.53 -5.92
C TYR A 205 -16.28 -6.06 -7.39
N GLU A 206 -17.45 -6.02 -8.02
CA GLU A 206 -17.59 -5.51 -9.39
C GLU A 206 -17.02 -4.09 -9.50
N GLY A 207 -16.26 -3.83 -10.57
CA GLY A 207 -15.60 -2.55 -10.78
C GLY A 207 -14.22 -2.40 -10.12
N PHE A 208 -13.81 -3.33 -9.24
CA PHE A 208 -12.48 -3.33 -8.61
C PHE A 208 -11.52 -4.29 -9.33
N PRO A 209 -10.58 -3.76 -10.15
CA PRO A 209 -9.65 -4.61 -10.86
C PRO A 209 -8.57 -5.19 -9.94
N LEU A 210 -8.09 -6.39 -10.27
CA LEU A 210 -6.85 -6.93 -9.69
C LEU A 210 -5.61 -6.27 -10.32
N LEU A 211 -5.75 -5.70 -11.52
CA LEU A 211 -4.73 -4.89 -12.16
C LEU A 211 -4.87 -3.44 -11.67
N HIS A 212 -3.84 -2.87 -11.06
CA HIS A 212 -3.89 -1.51 -10.52
C HIS A 212 -3.60 -0.45 -11.59
N TYR A 213 -4.32 -0.51 -12.70
CA TYR A 213 -4.15 0.39 -13.85
C TYR A 213 -5.08 1.62 -13.82
N LEU A 214 -5.97 1.72 -12.83
CA LEU A 214 -6.98 2.77 -12.74
C LEU A 214 -6.53 4.03 -11.98
N GLY A 215 -5.23 4.21 -11.74
CA GLY A 215 -4.69 5.29 -10.91
C GLY A 215 -5.24 6.68 -11.24
N GLY A 216 -5.35 7.02 -12.52
CA GLY A 216 -5.89 8.31 -12.99
C GLY A 216 -7.36 8.58 -12.63
N LEU A 217 -8.15 7.55 -12.33
CA LEU A 217 -9.57 7.67 -11.97
C LEU A 217 -9.83 7.64 -10.45
N LYS A 218 -8.79 7.43 -9.63
CA LYS A 218 -8.93 7.25 -8.18
C LYS A 218 -8.84 8.55 -7.38
N THR A 219 -9.14 9.70 -7.99
CA THR A 219 -9.26 10.99 -7.30
C THR A 219 -10.73 11.35 -7.09
N LYS A 220 -11.12 11.68 -5.86
CA LYS A 220 -12.43 12.25 -5.55
C LYS A 220 -12.28 13.58 -4.80
N ALA A 221 -13.19 14.51 -5.04
CA ALA A 221 -13.25 15.77 -4.30
C ALA A 221 -14.21 15.68 -3.11
N VAL A 222 -13.90 16.43 -2.05
CA VAL A 222 -14.82 16.61 -0.92
C VAL A 222 -16.03 17.43 -1.37
N ASP A 223 -17.23 17.03 -0.94
CA ASP A 223 -18.45 17.78 -1.24
C ASP A 223 -18.44 19.13 -0.50
N PRO A 224 -18.65 20.26 -1.21
CA PRO A 224 -18.56 21.59 -0.61
C PRO A 224 -19.73 21.94 0.33
N GLU A 225 -20.88 21.28 0.19
CA GLU A 225 -22.08 21.57 0.98
C GLU A 225 -22.11 20.72 2.25
N THR A 226 -21.89 19.41 2.13
CA THR A 226 -21.93 18.48 3.27
C THR A 226 -20.61 18.36 3.99
N LYS A 227 -19.50 18.80 3.38
CA LYS A 227 -18.13 18.63 3.90
C LYS A 227 -17.76 17.16 4.10
N THR A 228 -18.29 16.29 3.25
CA THR A 228 -18.06 14.84 3.33
C THR A 228 -17.49 14.28 2.04
N ILE A 229 -16.79 13.17 2.14
CA ILE A 229 -16.42 12.34 0.99
C ILE A 229 -16.65 10.87 1.29
N THR A 230 -17.02 10.08 0.29
CA THR A 230 -17.22 8.63 0.45
C THR A 230 -16.08 7.83 -0.18
N ILE A 231 -15.48 6.96 0.62
CA ILE A 231 -14.47 5.99 0.20
C ILE A 231 -15.05 4.61 0.37
N THR A 232 -15.07 3.81 -0.70
CA THR A 232 -15.51 2.43 -0.67
C THR A 232 -14.29 1.50 -0.69
N GLN A 233 -14.24 0.59 0.27
CA GLN A 233 -13.16 -0.38 0.39
C GLN A 233 -13.68 -1.82 0.35
N LEU A 234 -12.89 -2.72 -0.24
CA LEU A 234 -13.10 -4.16 -0.24
C LEU A 234 -11.98 -4.85 0.51
N TRP A 235 -12.34 -5.70 1.48
CA TRP A 235 -11.38 -6.38 2.32
C TRP A 235 -11.55 -7.90 2.14
N TYR A 236 -10.50 -8.58 1.72
CA TYR A 236 -10.52 -10.04 1.45
C TYR A 236 -9.11 -10.62 1.41
N ASP A 237 -8.94 -11.90 1.74
CA ASP A 237 -7.67 -12.65 1.62
C ASP A 237 -6.41 -11.97 2.17
N THR A 238 -5.67 -11.21 1.36
CA THR A 238 -4.50 -10.43 1.76
C THR A 238 -4.56 -9.04 1.16
N HIS A 239 -5.76 -8.58 0.78
CA HIS A 239 -6.03 -7.38 0.00
C HIS A 239 -6.96 -6.44 0.75
N ILE A 240 -6.66 -5.15 0.64
CA ILE A 240 -7.57 -4.06 0.91
C ILE A 240 -7.54 -3.24 -0.37
N GLU A 241 -8.67 -3.14 -1.05
CA GLU A 241 -8.80 -2.38 -2.28
C GLU A 241 -9.70 -1.18 -2.03
N SER A 242 -9.35 -0.02 -2.58
CA SER A 242 -10.13 1.22 -2.44
C SER A 242 -10.44 1.81 -3.81
N ASP A 243 -11.62 2.39 -3.95
CA ASP A 243 -12.01 3.19 -5.11
C ASP A 243 -11.36 4.59 -5.13
N VAL A 244 -10.79 5.01 -3.99
CA VAL A 244 -10.06 6.28 -3.83
C VAL A 244 -8.61 6.03 -3.42
N ALA A 245 -7.69 6.67 -4.15
CA ALA A 245 -6.27 6.80 -3.82
C ALA A 245 -5.93 8.26 -3.44
N TYR A 246 -6.65 9.24 -4.01
CA TYR A 246 -6.45 10.65 -3.72
C TYR A 246 -7.75 11.35 -3.38
N ILE A 247 -7.68 12.24 -2.38
CA ILE A 247 -8.74 13.17 -2.06
C ILE A 247 -8.29 14.57 -2.48
N ASP A 248 -9.20 15.32 -3.11
CA ASP A 248 -9.11 16.77 -3.24
C ASP A 248 -9.94 17.44 -2.12
N PRO A 249 -9.28 17.90 -1.05
CA PRO A 249 -9.95 18.51 0.09
C PRO A 249 -9.94 20.05 0.04
N THR A 250 -9.76 20.67 -1.14
CA THR A 250 -9.64 22.14 -1.27
C THR A 250 -10.74 22.91 -0.53
N VAL A 251 -11.98 22.39 -0.55
CA VAL A 251 -13.16 23.05 0.04
C VAL A 251 -13.26 22.94 1.57
N VAL A 252 -12.35 22.18 2.20
CA VAL A 252 -12.27 21.93 3.65
C VAL A 252 -10.84 22.13 4.17
N ASN A 253 -10.02 22.90 3.46
CA ASN A 253 -8.63 23.15 3.86
C ASN A 253 -8.53 23.76 5.27
N ASP A 254 -9.51 24.59 5.64
CA ASP A 254 -9.57 25.32 6.91
C ASP A 254 -10.75 24.93 7.82
N GLU A 255 -11.48 23.86 7.48
CA GLU A 255 -12.70 23.43 8.18
C GLU A 255 -12.62 21.94 8.54
N GLU A 256 -13.16 21.54 9.69
CA GLU A 256 -13.38 20.12 10.00
C GLU A 256 -14.32 19.48 8.98
N TRP A 257 -14.10 18.20 8.70
CA TRP A 257 -14.81 17.48 7.64
C TRP A 257 -14.92 15.99 7.99
N THR A 258 -15.57 15.21 7.13
CA THR A 258 -15.81 13.78 7.41
C THR A 258 -15.45 12.91 6.22
N ILE A 259 -14.74 11.82 6.49
CA ILE A 259 -14.59 10.71 5.53
C ILE A 259 -15.59 9.63 5.89
N ASN A 260 -16.51 9.35 4.99
CA ASN A 260 -17.47 8.26 5.09
C ASN A 260 -16.83 7.01 4.47
N TYR A 261 -16.39 6.07 5.29
CA TYR A 261 -15.87 4.80 4.84
C TYR A 261 -17.01 3.80 4.68
N VAL A 262 -17.19 3.26 3.47
CA VAL A 262 -18.06 2.11 3.19
C VAL A 262 -17.18 0.90 3.00
N VAL A 263 -17.05 0.07 4.04
CA VAL A 263 -16.12 -1.05 4.09
C VAL A 263 -16.88 -2.35 3.91
N LYS A 264 -16.64 -3.06 2.81
CA LYS A 264 -17.25 -4.35 2.49
C LYS A 264 -16.27 -5.48 2.79
N ILE A 265 -16.64 -6.36 3.72
CA ILE A 265 -15.79 -7.47 4.14
C ILE A 265 -16.22 -8.74 3.42
N LEU A 266 -15.41 -9.17 2.46
CA LEU A 266 -15.65 -10.41 1.72
C LEU A 266 -14.94 -11.59 2.44
N ASN A 267 -15.01 -12.76 1.83
CA ASN A 267 -14.48 -14.00 2.38
C ASN A 267 -12.98 -13.87 2.69
N ARG A 268 -12.57 -14.35 3.87
CA ARG A 268 -11.21 -14.22 4.42
C ARG A 268 -10.79 -12.76 4.70
N GLY A 269 -11.74 -11.84 4.76
CA GLY A 269 -11.54 -10.40 4.95
C GLY A 269 -11.65 -9.89 6.38
N HIS A 270 -12.16 -10.68 7.33
CA HIS A 270 -12.37 -10.24 8.73
C HIS A 270 -11.13 -9.55 9.30
N GLU A 271 -11.33 -8.39 9.93
CA GLU A 271 -10.26 -7.54 10.47
C GLU A 271 -10.83 -6.41 11.36
N ASP A 272 -9.96 -5.74 12.12
CA ASP A 272 -10.30 -4.48 12.79
C ASP A 272 -10.12 -3.28 11.83
N PHE A 273 -11.13 -2.42 11.74
CA PHE A 273 -11.05 -1.13 11.08
C PHE A 273 -10.20 -0.18 11.93
N ALA A 274 -8.99 0.10 11.44
CA ALA A 274 -8.06 1.02 12.06
C ALA A 274 -7.38 1.89 10.99
N PRO A 275 -8.06 2.94 10.49
CA PRO A 275 -7.42 3.90 9.62
C PRO A 275 -6.36 4.66 10.42
N TYR A 276 -5.11 4.55 9.97
CA TYR A 276 -3.99 5.29 10.51
C TYR A 276 -3.82 6.60 9.75
N ALA A 277 -4.17 7.71 10.38
CA ALA A 277 -4.06 9.05 9.80
C ALA A 277 -2.72 9.69 10.16
N MET A 278 -2.07 10.33 9.18
CA MET A 278 -0.83 11.07 9.34
C MET A 278 -1.09 12.56 9.16
N PHE A 279 -0.75 13.35 10.17
CA PHE A 279 -0.95 14.80 10.20
C PHE A 279 0.37 15.56 10.19
N PHE A 280 0.45 16.56 9.33
CA PHE A 280 1.46 17.60 9.39
C PHE A 280 1.05 18.70 10.35
N ASP A 281 2.05 19.50 10.74
CA ASP A 281 1.82 20.74 11.46
C ASP A 281 1.15 21.80 10.56
N ASP A 282 0.57 22.84 11.17
CA ASP A 282 -0.09 23.91 10.41
C ASP A 282 0.94 24.68 9.57
N PRO A 283 0.89 24.60 8.23
CA PRO A 283 1.85 25.29 7.38
C PRO A 283 1.83 26.81 7.55
N THR A 284 0.73 27.37 8.05
CA THR A 284 0.57 28.82 8.27
C THR A 284 1.15 29.31 9.61
N GLU A 285 1.51 28.39 10.50
CA GLU A 285 2.02 28.69 11.85
C GLU A 285 3.55 28.56 11.96
N LEU A 286 4.21 28.18 10.86
CA LEU A 286 5.63 27.82 10.83
C LEU A 286 6.58 29.01 10.58
N ASP A 287 6.07 30.25 10.63
CA ASP A 287 6.90 31.42 10.92
C ASP A 287 7.05 31.53 12.44
N LEU A 288 8.25 31.25 12.96
CA LEU A 288 8.55 31.23 14.39
C LEU A 288 9.39 32.44 14.81
N THR A 289 9.53 33.47 13.96
CA THR A 289 10.44 34.60 14.20
C THR A 289 10.07 35.44 15.43
N ASP A 290 8.79 35.57 15.75
CA ASP A 290 8.26 36.18 16.97
C ASP A 290 8.66 35.43 18.25
N LEU A 291 8.88 34.12 18.15
CA LEU A 291 9.37 33.24 19.22
C LEU A 291 10.91 33.12 19.24
N GLY A 292 11.61 33.90 18.40
CA GLY A 292 13.06 33.83 18.24
C GLY A 292 13.54 32.64 17.41
N GLY A 293 12.65 31.97 16.70
CA GLY A 293 12.91 30.84 15.80
C GLY A 293 13.06 31.22 14.33
N PRO A 294 13.28 30.23 13.45
CA PRO A 294 13.36 30.45 12.01
C PRO A 294 11.98 30.72 11.40
N ASP A 295 11.96 31.49 10.31
CA ASP A 295 10.82 31.53 9.41
C ASP A 295 10.94 30.38 8.40
N LEU A 296 10.08 29.37 8.53
CA LEU A 296 10.04 28.23 7.60
C LEU A 296 9.09 28.46 6.42
N THR A 297 8.28 29.52 6.48
CA THR A 297 7.35 29.92 5.44
C THR A 297 8.02 30.78 4.37
N GLN A 298 9.27 31.19 4.57
CA GLN A 298 10.01 32.06 3.64
C GLN A 298 9.24 33.35 3.32
N GLY A 299 8.74 34.04 4.35
CA GLY A 299 7.94 35.25 4.22
C GLY A 299 6.52 34.99 3.70
N GLY A 300 6.01 33.77 3.87
CA GLY A 300 4.71 33.32 3.36
C GLY A 300 4.73 32.75 1.94
N ASP A 301 5.89 32.70 1.28
CA ASP A 301 6.03 32.19 -0.09
C ASP A 301 6.15 30.64 -0.16
N ALA A 302 6.41 29.99 0.97
CA ALA A 302 6.50 28.54 1.11
C ALA A 302 5.40 27.98 2.02
N PHE A 303 4.95 26.77 1.69
CA PHE A 303 4.02 25.97 2.49
C PHE A 303 4.76 24.78 3.10
N PRO A 304 5.57 24.99 4.17
CA PRO A 304 6.35 23.93 4.78
C PRO A 304 5.45 22.81 5.30
N ARG A 305 5.89 21.56 5.11
CA ARG A 305 5.18 20.37 5.58
C ARG A 305 6.04 19.66 6.62
N LEU A 306 5.77 19.92 7.89
CA LEU A 306 6.49 19.32 9.00
C LEU A 306 5.65 18.15 9.57
N PRO A 307 6.16 16.89 9.61
CA PRO A 307 5.56 15.80 10.37
C PRO A 307 5.22 16.23 11.80
N ASN A 308 3.98 15.95 12.21
CA ASN A 308 3.53 16.19 13.57
C ASN A 308 3.15 14.85 14.21
N VAL A 309 1.93 14.38 13.97
CA VAL A 309 1.37 13.22 14.68
C VAL A 309 0.71 12.23 13.74
N GLY A 310 0.88 10.95 14.02
CA GLY A 310 0.20 9.85 13.36
C GLY A 310 -0.58 9.06 14.39
N MET A 311 -1.75 8.55 14.02
CA MET A 311 -2.62 7.84 14.95
C MET A 311 -3.56 6.89 14.23
N ASP A 312 -3.82 5.73 14.84
CA ASP A 312 -5.03 4.97 14.54
C ASP A 312 -6.25 5.75 15.03
N GLN A 313 -7.16 6.11 14.12
CA GLN A 313 -8.32 6.94 14.48
C GLN A 313 -9.38 6.16 15.26
N THR A 314 -9.42 4.83 15.09
CA THR A 314 -10.32 3.91 15.80
C THR A 314 -9.81 2.47 15.71
N PHE A 315 -10.38 1.57 16.50
CA PHE A 315 -10.25 0.12 16.37
C PHE A 315 -11.63 -0.51 16.48
N PHE A 316 -12.23 -0.80 15.33
CA PHE A 316 -13.59 -1.33 15.27
C PHE A 316 -13.61 -2.73 14.61
N PRO A 317 -14.05 -3.79 15.31
CA PRO A 317 -14.03 -5.14 14.74
C PRO A 317 -15.05 -5.30 13.62
N MET A 318 -14.64 -5.88 12.49
CA MET A 318 -15.49 -6.11 11.32
C MET A 318 -15.51 -7.59 10.90
N GLU A 319 -16.70 -8.08 10.58
CA GLU A 319 -16.96 -9.48 10.22
C GLU A 319 -17.21 -9.68 8.72
N GLU A 320 -16.87 -10.87 8.21
CA GLU A 320 -17.15 -11.25 6.81
C GLU A 320 -18.64 -11.31 6.50
N GLY A 321 -19.01 -10.95 5.26
CA GLY A 321 -20.40 -10.90 4.83
C GLY A 321 -21.16 -9.68 5.36
N LEU A 322 -20.44 -8.72 5.93
CA LEU A 322 -20.99 -7.43 6.35
C LEU A 322 -20.33 -6.27 5.59
N GLU A 323 -21.13 -5.24 5.40
CA GLU A 323 -20.71 -3.90 5.02
C GLU A 323 -20.90 -2.97 6.21
N TYR A 324 -19.90 -2.14 6.48
CA TYR A 324 -19.88 -1.14 7.54
C TYR A 324 -19.75 0.25 6.94
N THR A 325 -20.61 1.18 7.35
CA THR A 325 -20.45 2.60 7.05
C THR A 325 -20.00 3.34 8.31
N LEU A 326 -18.81 3.93 8.28
CA LEU A 326 -18.20 4.67 9.38
C LEU A 326 -17.97 6.14 8.99
N ASN A 327 -18.44 7.09 9.80
CA ASN A 327 -18.26 8.52 9.57
C ASN A 327 -17.08 9.04 10.40
N MET A 328 -15.89 9.07 9.79
CA MET A 328 -14.65 9.46 10.45
C MET A 328 -14.48 10.98 10.43
N LYS A 329 -14.49 11.60 11.62
CA LYS A 329 -14.21 13.03 11.81
C LYS A 329 -12.74 13.32 11.51
N MET A 330 -12.50 14.39 10.76
CA MET A 330 -11.16 14.84 10.34
C MET A 330 -10.89 16.28 10.80
N PRO A 331 -9.64 16.64 11.14
CA PRO A 331 -9.24 18.04 11.27
C PRO A 331 -9.31 18.78 9.93
N PRO A 332 -9.18 20.12 9.92
CA PRO A 332 -8.92 20.88 8.70
C PRO A 332 -7.89 20.22 7.80
N ALA A 333 -8.20 20.12 6.51
CA ALA A 333 -7.41 19.29 5.60
C ALA A 333 -5.99 19.79 5.36
N ARG A 334 -5.66 21.03 5.74
CA ARG A 334 -4.27 21.53 5.75
C ARG A 334 -3.33 20.72 6.65
N PHE A 335 -3.86 20.10 7.71
CA PHE A 335 -3.12 19.19 8.58
C PHE A 335 -2.98 17.79 7.98
N TRP A 336 -3.98 17.32 7.24
CA TRP A 336 -4.04 15.93 6.80
C TRP A 336 -3.10 15.65 5.61
N ASN A 337 -2.20 14.69 5.75
CA ASN A 337 -1.31 14.23 4.67
C ASN A 337 -1.89 13.02 3.93
N LEU A 338 -2.19 11.96 4.70
CA LEU A 338 -2.73 10.72 4.19
C LEU A 338 -3.38 9.93 5.33
N SER A 339 -4.26 9.00 4.97
CA SER A 339 -4.72 7.92 5.85
C SER A 339 -4.41 6.59 5.18
N TYR A 340 -3.73 5.69 5.87
CA TYR A 340 -3.56 4.32 5.40
C TYR A 340 -4.33 3.34 6.26
N HIS A 341 -4.76 2.25 5.64
CA HIS A 341 -5.47 1.14 6.27
C HIS A 341 -4.58 -0.07 6.18
N TRP A 342 -4.52 -0.86 7.24
CA TRP A 342 -3.77 -2.10 7.24
C TRP A 342 -4.52 -3.21 7.96
N GLY A 343 -4.19 -4.46 7.63
CA GLY A 343 -4.76 -5.63 8.29
C GLY A 343 -3.87 -6.14 9.43
N TRP A 344 -4.41 -6.17 10.65
CA TRP A 344 -3.74 -6.66 11.86
C TRP A 344 -3.56 -8.17 11.89
N ARG A 345 -4.53 -8.95 11.40
CA ARG A 345 -4.49 -10.42 11.44
C ARG A 345 -3.47 -11.02 10.47
N ASN A 346 -3.28 -10.38 9.32
CA ASN A 346 -2.31 -10.78 8.30
C ASN A 346 -1.37 -9.61 8.03
N HIS A 347 -0.49 -9.34 8.99
CA HIS A 347 0.41 -8.19 8.99
C HIS A 347 1.87 -8.61 8.66
N PRO A 348 2.58 -7.90 7.76
CA PRO A 348 2.12 -7.17 6.57
C PRO A 348 1.95 -8.17 5.42
N PRO A 349 0.82 -8.10 4.70
CA PRO A 349 0.91 -7.30 3.48
C PRO A 349 -0.36 -6.53 3.09
N ARG A 350 -1.44 -6.54 3.88
CA ARG A 350 -2.66 -5.79 3.52
C ARG A 350 -2.47 -4.32 3.88
N VAL A 351 -2.18 -3.46 2.90
CA VAL A 351 -2.13 -2.00 3.11
C VAL A 351 -2.82 -1.30 1.95
N GLN A 352 -3.61 -0.26 2.24
CA GLN A 352 -4.18 0.66 1.26
C GLN A 352 -4.07 2.09 1.76
N VAL A 353 -3.61 2.99 0.89
CA VAL A 353 -3.39 4.40 1.24
C VAL A 353 -4.36 5.31 0.49
N THR A 354 -4.84 6.34 1.18
CA THR A 354 -5.53 7.48 0.58
C THR A 354 -4.80 8.77 0.94
N GLU A 355 -4.46 9.57 -0.06
CA GLU A 355 -3.54 10.69 0.07
C GLU A 355 -4.19 12.04 -0.24
N ASN A 356 -3.67 13.11 0.37
CA ASN A 356 -4.07 14.48 0.07
C ASN A 356 -3.42 14.96 -1.24
N VAL A 357 -4.24 15.30 -2.24
CA VAL A 357 -3.75 15.77 -3.54
C VAL A 357 -3.02 17.12 -3.46
N LEU A 358 -3.33 17.93 -2.44
CA LEU A 358 -2.75 19.25 -2.19
C LEU A 358 -1.38 19.20 -1.53
N VAL A 359 -0.86 18.01 -1.21
CA VAL A 359 0.54 17.87 -0.84
C VAL A 359 1.35 17.59 -2.12
N PRO A 360 2.00 18.61 -2.69
CA PRO A 360 2.50 18.57 -4.05
C PRO A 360 3.70 17.62 -4.19
N LEU A 361 3.92 17.17 -5.42
CA LEU A 361 5.18 16.56 -5.84
C LEU A 361 6.31 17.60 -5.79
N ALA A 362 7.57 17.14 -5.81
CA ALA A 362 8.74 18.01 -5.76
C ALA A 362 8.79 19.06 -6.90
N ASN A 363 8.11 18.81 -8.01
CA ASN A 363 7.98 19.72 -9.15
C ASN A 363 6.77 20.67 -9.06
N GLY A 364 6.06 20.69 -7.92
CA GLY A 364 4.89 21.54 -7.67
C GLY A 364 3.57 21.00 -8.24
N MET A 365 3.58 19.89 -8.97
CA MET A 365 2.33 19.30 -9.48
C MET A 365 1.50 18.67 -8.34
N PRO A 366 0.16 18.60 -8.48
CA PRO A 366 -0.69 17.85 -7.55
C PRO A 366 -0.24 16.39 -7.43
N ARG A 367 -0.45 15.76 -6.27
CA ARG A 367 0.11 14.43 -5.99
C ARG A 367 -0.34 13.36 -6.99
N ASN A 368 -1.61 13.40 -7.39
CA ASN A 368 -2.21 12.46 -8.34
C ASN A 368 -1.63 12.55 -9.77
N ALA A 369 -0.88 13.61 -10.09
CA ALA A 369 -0.22 13.74 -11.38
C ALA A 369 0.81 12.62 -11.64
N ALA A 370 1.35 11.99 -10.59
CA ALA A 370 2.24 10.84 -10.73
C ALA A 370 1.51 9.63 -11.35
N GLU A 371 0.32 9.31 -10.85
CA GLU A 371 -0.52 8.21 -11.36
C GLU A 371 -1.07 8.52 -12.76
N ILE A 372 -1.54 9.76 -12.98
CA ILE A 372 -2.02 10.21 -14.30
C ILE A 372 -0.92 10.12 -15.36
N ALA A 373 0.32 10.48 -15.02
CA ALA A 373 1.45 10.41 -15.95
C ALA A 373 1.80 8.97 -16.37
N VAL A 374 1.48 7.98 -15.54
CA VAL A 374 1.73 6.56 -15.82
C VAL A 374 0.55 5.94 -16.56
N PHE A 375 -0.66 6.07 -16.00
CA PHE A 375 -1.82 5.32 -16.48
C PHE A 375 -2.73 6.11 -17.42
N GLY A 376 -2.52 7.41 -17.56
CA GLY A 376 -3.41 8.32 -18.27
C GLY A 376 -4.57 8.81 -17.39
N GLU A 377 -5.26 9.87 -17.83
CA GLU A 377 -6.38 10.47 -17.09
C GLU A 377 -7.57 9.51 -16.97
N ASN A 378 -7.92 8.82 -18.04
CA ASN A 378 -9.01 7.86 -18.06
C ASN A 378 -8.60 6.56 -18.78
N PRO A 379 -8.04 5.58 -18.05
CA PRO A 379 -7.68 4.28 -18.60
C PRO A 379 -8.88 3.48 -19.14
N ARG A 380 -10.12 3.85 -18.79
CA ARG A 380 -11.35 3.18 -19.27
C ARG A 380 -11.98 3.84 -20.50
N GLU A 381 -11.40 4.92 -21.02
CA GLU A 381 -11.97 5.65 -22.17
C GLU A 381 -12.04 4.79 -23.44
N SER A 382 -11.04 3.94 -23.67
CA SER A 382 -10.98 3.04 -24.82
C SER A 382 -10.19 1.77 -24.51
N GLU A 383 -10.34 0.72 -25.32
CA GLU A 383 -9.51 -0.48 -25.20
C GLU A 383 -8.02 -0.15 -25.37
N GLU A 384 -7.66 0.80 -26.25
CA GLU A 384 -6.27 1.24 -26.43
C GLU A 384 -5.74 1.91 -25.16
N SER A 385 -6.49 2.85 -24.57
CA SER A 385 -6.12 3.50 -23.30
C SER A 385 -5.94 2.47 -22.18
N LYS A 386 -6.84 1.50 -22.08
CA LYS A 386 -6.77 0.41 -21.09
C LYS A 386 -5.52 -0.44 -21.28
N LEU A 387 -5.25 -0.88 -22.52
CA LEU A 387 -4.09 -1.71 -22.82
C LEU A 387 -2.77 -0.95 -22.64
N ASN A 388 -2.74 0.35 -22.92
CA ASN A 388 -1.58 1.21 -22.65
C ASN A 388 -1.30 1.31 -21.15
N ALA A 389 -2.34 1.53 -20.33
CA ALA A 389 -2.23 1.58 -18.88
C ALA A 389 -1.78 0.22 -18.28
N ILE A 390 -2.42 -0.89 -18.67
CA ILE A 390 -1.99 -2.25 -18.29
C ILE A 390 -0.56 -2.54 -18.79
N GLY A 391 -0.17 -1.95 -19.92
CA GLY A 391 1.16 -2.02 -20.51
C GLY A 391 2.25 -1.37 -19.67
N MET A 392 1.92 -0.57 -18.64
CA MET A 392 2.88 0.00 -17.68
C MET A 392 3.18 -0.94 -16.52
N ILE A 393 2.26 -1.87 -16.19
CA ILE A 393 2.48 -2.90 -15.18
C ILE A 393 3.51 -3.91 -15.68
N GLY A 394 4.37 -4.40 -14.80
CA GLY A 394 5.40 -5.39 -15.10
C GLY A 394 4.84 -6.71 -15.62
N ASP A 395 5.53 -7.32 -16.58
CA ASP A 395 5.10 -8.57 -17.22
C ASP A 395 5.13 -9.79 -16.30
N THR A 396 5.96 -9.73 -15.25
CA THR A 396 6.07 -10.75 -14.21
C THR A 396 5.03 -10.59 -13.09
N ALA A 397 4.25 -9.51 -13.09
CA ALA A 397 3.23 -9.28 -12.07
C ALA A 397 2.21 -10.44 -12.08
N PRO A 398 1.94 -11.09 -10.92
CA PRO A 398 1.06 -12.26 -10.86
C PRO A 398 -0.33 -12.05 -11.49
N ALA A 399 -0.98 -10.92 -11.19
CA ALA A 399 -2.27 -10.56 -11.80
C ALA A 399 -2.18 -10.40 -13.33
N LYS A 400 -1.12 -9.77 -13.84
CA LYS A 400 -0.91 -9.57 -15.29
C LYS A 400 -0.57 -10.89 -16.00
N ARG A 401 0.16 -11.79 -15.35
CA ARG A 401 0.42 -13.15 -15.86
C ARG A 401 -0.89 -13.93 -16.03
N MET A 402 -1.74 -13.94 -14.99
CA MET A 402 -3.08 -14.55 -15.07
C MET A 402 -3.90 -13.93 -16.20
N TRP A 403 -3.97 -12.60 -16.26
CA TRP A 403 -4.68 -11.84 -17.29
C TRP A 403 -4.26 -12.23 -18.71
N ARG A 404 -2.95 -12.29 -19.00
CA ARG A 404 -2.44 -12.70 -20.31
C ARG A 404 -2.87 -14.12 -20.67
N MET A 405 -2.66 -15.06 -19.76
CA MET A 405 -2.96 -16.48 -20.01
C MET A 405 -4.46 -16.72 -20.19
N PHE A 406 -5.32 -16.06 -19.41
CA PHE A 406 -6.77 -16.13 -19.62
C PHE A 406 -7.20 -15.47 -20.94
N ARG A 407 -6.60 -14.33 -21.32
CA ARG A 407 -6.88 -13.71 -22.64
C ARG A 407 -6.49 -14.63 -23.79
N GLU A 408 -5.40 -15.38 -23.69
CA GLU A 408 -5.02 -16.38 -24.69
C GLU A 408 -6.02 -17.54 -24.76
N LEU A 409 -6.46 -18.06 -23.62
CA LEU A 409 -7.50 -19.09 -23.57
C LEU A 409 -8.82 -18.58 -24.18
N ALA A 410 -9.20 -17.32 -23.90
CA ALA A 410 -10.39 -16.68 -24.45
C ALA A 410 -10.27 -16.41 -25.97
N ALA A 411 -9.07 -16.09 -26.45
CA ALA A 411 -8.78 -15.83 -27.85
C ALA A 411 -8.43 -17.10 -28.66
N MET A 412 -8.34 -18.27 -28.01
CA MET A 412 -7.89 -19.51 -28.65
C MET A 412 -8.77 -19.86 -29.86
N ASP A 413 -8.30 -19.58 -31.08
CA ASP A 413 -8.96 -19.93 -32.33
C ASP A 413 -8.38 -21.21 -32.91
N THR A 414 -9.25 -22.18 -33.22
CA THR A 414 -8.85 -23.31 -34.04
C THR A 414 -8.89 -22.85 -35.48
N GLY A 415 -7.82 -22.22 -35.95
CA GLY A 415 -7.66 -21.88 -37.37
C GLY A 415 -8.18 -23.03 -38.23
N ARG A 416 -9.14 -22.72 -39.12
CA ARG A 416 -9.88 -23.66 -39.97
C ARG A 416 -8.99 -24.48 -40.93
N ASP A 417 -7.67 -24.34 -40.88
CA ASP A 417 -6.77 -24.87 -41.90
C ASP A 417 -5.52 -25.59 -41.36
N TYR A 418 -5.67 -26.43 -40.33
CA TYR A 418 -4.72 -27.53 -40.13
C TYR A 418 -5.31 -28.83 -40.68
N ARG A 419 -4.81 -29.16 -41.88
CA ARG A 419 -4.95 -30.46 -42.52
C ARG A 419 -4.83 -31.57 -41.49
N ARG A 420 -5.90 -32.39 -41.42
CA ARG A 420 -5.98 -33.78 -40.92
C ARG A 420 -4.70 -34.22 -40.18
N HIS A 421 -4.72 -34.20 -38.84
CA HIS A 421 -4.21 -35.27 -37.94
C HIS A 421 -4.13 -34.88 -36.44
N PHE A 422 -4.35 -33.62 -36.04
CA PHE A 422 -4.31 -33.22 -34.61
C PHE A 422 -5.61 -32.57 -34.06
N ARG A 423 -6.76 -32.94 -34.62
CA ARG A 423 -8.07 -32.58 -34.02
C ARG A 423 -8.38 -33.51 -32.85
N GLY A 424 -7.85 -33.22 -31.66
CA GLY A 424 -8.19 -34.03 -30.47
C GLY A 424 -7.42 -33.77 -29.17
N PHE A 425 -6.44 -32.86 -29.13
CA PHE A 425 -5.50 -32.77 -28.01
C PHE A 425 -5.28 -31.33 -27.49
N ASN A 426 -6.34 -30.55 -27.31
CA ASN A 426 -6.23 -29.24 -26.66
C ASN A 426 -6.18 -29.32 -25.12
N ALA A 427 -6.70 -30.41 -24.51
CA ALA A 427 -6.70 -30.54 -23.05
C ALA A 427 -5.29 -30.56 -22.43
N SER A 428 -4.28 -31.12 -23.10
CA SER A 428 -2.90 -31.10 -22.58
C SER A 428 -2.31 -29.68 -22.59
N VAL A 429 -2.64 -28.87 -23.60
CA VAL A 429 -2.21 -27.47 -23.69
C VAL A 429 -2.91 -26.64 -22.63
N VAL A 430 -4.25 -26.80 -22.51
CA VAL A 430 -5.04 -26.15 -21.46
C VAL A 430 -4.50 -26.51 -20.08
N ARG A 431 -4.22 -27.79 -19.80
CA ARG A 431 -3.65 -28.21 -18.51
C ARG A 431 -2.29 -27.58 -18.22
N ALA A 432 -1.39 -27.57 -19.20
CA ALA A 432 -0.07 -26.94 -19.03
C ALA A 432 -0.21 -25.43 -18.73
N GLN A 433 -1.12 -24.75 -19.42
CA GLN A 433 -1.41 -23.34 -19.16
C GLN A 433 -2.08 -23.12 -17.81
N MET A 434 -2.99 -24.01 -17.38
CA MET A 434 -3.62 -23.95 -16.07
C MET A 434 -2.62 -24.13 -14.93
N GLU A 435 -1.61 -25.00 -15.07
CA GLU A 435 -0.54 -25.13 -14.07
C GLU A 435 0.20 -23.80 -13.85
N LEU A 436 0.44 -23.04 -14.93
CA LEU A 436 1.05 -21.70 -14.85
C LEU A 436 0.08 -20.64 -14.29
N ILE A 437 -1.20 -20.69 -14.67
CA ILE A 437 -2.25 -19.82 -14.12
C ILE A 437 -2.37 -20.03 -12.61
N ARG A 438 -2.40 -21.28 -12.13
CA ARG A 438 -2.45 -21.63 -10.71
C ARG A 438 -1.22 -21.10 -9.96
N GLN A 439 -0.03 -21.24 -10.54
CA GLN A 439 1.17 -20.66 -9.95
C GLN A 439 1.05 -19.14 -9.80
N ALA A 440 0.62 -18.43 -10.84
CA ALA A 440 0.41 -16.98 -10.78
C ALA A 440 -0.71 -16.59 -9.79
N PHE A 441 -1.75 -17.41 -9.65
CA PHE A 441 -2.80 -17.22 -8.66
C PHE A 441 -2.27 -17.35 -7.22
N TYR A 442 -1.45 -18.36 -6.94
CA TYR A 442 -0.82 -18.52 -5.62
C TYR A 442 0.17 -17.41 -5.31
N ASP A 443 0.97 -17.00 -6.30
CA ASP A 443 1.87 -15.85 -6.21
C ASP A 443 1.07 -14.57 -5.89
N TRP A 444 -0.06 -14.33 -6.57
CA TRP A 444 -0.92 -13.17 -6.34
C TRP A 444 -1.48 -13.15 -4.91
N ARG A 445 -1.96 -14.29 -4.41
CA ARG A 445 -2.56 -14.40 -3.06
C ARG A 445 -1.56 -14.18 -1.93
N ASN A 446 -0.27 -14.46 -2.14
CA ASN A 446 0.74 -14.42 -1.08
C ASN A 446 1.78 -13.31 -1.29
N ARG A 447 1.48 -12.12 -0.77
CA ARG A 447 2.39 -10.96 -0.78
C ARG A 447 3.53 -11.02 0.26
N ARG A 448 3.59 -12.07 1.09
CA ARG A 448 4.64 -12.28 2.13
C ARG A 448 5.84 -13.08 1.63
N THR A 449 5.83 -13.47 0.37
CA THR A 449 6.98 -14.04 -0.32
C THR A 449 7.16 -13.33 -1.65
N LEU A 450 8.38 -13.44 -2.18
CA LEU A 450 8.63 -13.06 -3.56
C LEU A 450 7.88 -14.03 -4.49
N PRO A 451 7.22 -13.52 -5.54
CA PRO A 451 6.54 -14.35 -6.53
C PRO A 451 7.56 -15.10 -7.40
N THR A 452 7.07 -16.10 -8.14
CA THR A 452 7.89 -16.89 -9.07
C THR A 452 8.73 -15.98 -9.99
N GLY A 453 10.03 -16.29 -10.08
CA GLY A 453 10.99 -15.55 -10.92
C GLY A 453 11.83 -14.51 -10.15
N TYR A 454 11.58 -14.33 -8.85
CA TYR A 454 12.37 -13.45 -7.99
C TYR A 454 12.97 -14.20 -6.82
N GLU A 455 14.22 -13.88 -6.50
CA GLU A 455 14.96 -14.45 -5.39
C GLU A 455 15.55 -13.33 -4.53
N MET A 456 15.58 -13.56 -3.22
CA MET A 456 16.23 -12.69 -2.27
C MET A 456 17.75 -12.82 -2.43
N ALA A 457 18.48 -11.70 -2.48
CA ALA A 457 19.93 -11.73 -2.54
C ALA A 457 20.54 -12.31 -1.23
N PRO A 458 21.68 -13.03 -1.29
CA PRO A 458 22.20 -13.77 -0.13
C PRO A 458 22.57 -12.89 1.09
N ASP A 459 22.98 -11.65 0.85
CA ASP A 459 23.43 -10.67 1.85
C ASP A 459 22.33 -9.69 2.30
N THR A 460 21.10 -9.91 1.83
CA THR A 460 19.93 -9.09 2.12
C THR A 460 19.16 -9.66 3.31
N ASP A 461 18.65 -8.78 4.17
CA ASP A 461 17.77 -9.15 5.28
C ASP A 461 16.30 -9.02 4.87
N VAL A 462 15.95 -8.01 4.05
CA VAL A 462 14.60 -7.80 3.51
C VAL A 462 14.66 -7.53 2.01
N THR A 463 13.85 -8.22 1.23
CA THR A 463 13.60 -7.85 -0.16
C THR A 463 12.19 -7.29 -0.29
N ALA A 464 12.06 -6.06 -0.78
CA ALA A 464 10.80 -5.45 -1.20
C ALA A 464 10.78 -5.34 -2.73
N LEU A 465 9.74 -5.89 -3.35
CA LEU A 465 9.55 -5.93 -4.80
C LEU A 465 8.26 -5.19 -5.16
N PHE A 466 8.38 -4.16 -5.99
CA PHE A 466 7.24 -3.44 -6.57
C PHE A 466 6.80 -4.10 -7.88
N LEU A 467 5.53 -4.52 -7.95
CA LEU A 467 4.89 -5.14 -9.11
C LEU A 467 3.40 -4.81 -9.11
N ASN A 468 2.81 -4.47 -10.25
CA ASN A 468 1.38 -4.13 -10.37
C ASN A 468 0.97 -3.00 -9.43
N ASN A 469 1.80 -1.96 -9.30
CA ASN A 469 1.57 -0.87 -8.35
C ASN A 469 1.27 -1.35 -6.91
N THR A 470 1.82 -2.51 -6.53
CA THR A 470 1.75 -3.09 -5.18
C THR A 470 3.13 -3.62 -4.79
N MET A 471 3.28 -4.03 -3.53
CA MET A 471 4.52 -4.54 -2.96
C MET A 471 4.39 -6.02 -2.59
N TYR A 472 5.45 -6.77 -2.86
CA TYR A 472 5.73 -8.12 -2.35
C TYR A 472 6.95 -8.04 -1.44
N GLY A 473 6.91 -8.71 -0.30
CA GLY A 473 7.99 -8.69 0.67
C GLY A 473 8.51 -10.10 0.95
N LYS A 474 9.80 -10.22 1.27
CA LYS A 474 10.35 -11.41 1.92
C LYS A 474 11.35 -10.99 2.98
N LEU A 475 11.26 -11.62 4.15
CA LEU A 475 12.19 -11.47 5.26
C LEU A 475 13.08 -12.71 5.35
N LYS A 476 14.38 -12.50 5.58
CA LYS A 476 15.33 -13.60 5.76
C LYS A 476 15.01 -14.36 7.04
N GLY A 477 14.99 -15.70 6.96
CA GLY A 477 14.68 -16.57 8.09
C GLY A 477 13.18 -16.72 8.39
N HIS A 478 12.32 -15.92 7.76
CA HIS A 478 10.87 -15.99 7.95
C HIS A 478 10.21 -16.90 6.92
N ASP A 479 9.21 -17.66 7.37
CA ASP A 479 8.46 -18.64 6.56
C ASP A 479 7.26 -18.02 5.81
N GLY A 480 7.01 -16.74 6.01
CA GLY A 480 5.88 -16.03 5.42
C GLY A 480 4.56 -16.32 6.12
N GLU A 481 4.56 -16.72 7.41
CA GLU A 481 3.35 -16.80 8.24
C GLU A 481 2.79 -15.42 8.67
N ALA A 482 1.61 -15.41 9.31
CA ALA A 482 0.80 -14.20 9.56
C ALA A 482 1.36 -13.26 10.61
N GLU A 483 2.21 -13.78 11.50
CA GLU A 483 2.96 -13.01 12.47
C GLU A 483 4.41 -12.96 11.98
N VAL A 484 4.92 -11.76 11.70
CA VAL A 484 6.36 -11.57 11.48
C VAL A 484 7.05 -11.74 12.84
N ARG A 485 7.28 -12.98 13.24
CA ARG A 485 8.20 -13.29 14.32
C ARG A 485 9.60 -13.22 13.73
N MET A 486 10.28 -12.15 14.11
CA MET A 486 11.72 -12.01 13.89
C MET A 486 12.43 -13.17 14.60
N ASP A 487 13.35 -13.83 13.90
CA ASP A 487 14.24 -14.80 14.55
C ASP A 487 14.98 -14.13 15.72
N GLN A 488 15.21 -14.87 16.80
CA GLN A 488 15.94 -14.35 17.96
C GLN A 488 17.32 -13.83 17.53
N GLY A 489 17.65 -12.58 17.89
CA GLY A 489 18.90 -11.93 17.47
C GLY A 489 18.81 -11.12 16.17
N LEU A 490 17.66 -11.11 15.49
CA LEU A 490 17.46 -10.35 14.25
C LEU A 490 16.83 -8.98 14.57
N TRP A 491 17.62 -7.91 14.41
CA TRP A 491 17.24 -6.50 14.67
C TRP A 491 16.76 -6.25 16.11
N ASP A 492 17.29 -7.01 17.06
CA ASP A 492 16.92 -6.90 18.48
C ASP A 492 17.83 -5.94 19.26
N LYS A 493 18.82 -5.33 18.61
CA LYS A 493 19.76 -4.38 19.22
C LYS A 493 19.78 -3.05 18.49
N ARG A 494 19.92 -2.00 19.29
CA ARG A 494 20.19 -0.66 18.80
C ARG A 494 21.50 -0.64 18.00
N GLY A 495 21.46 -0.06 16.80
CA GLY A 495 22.62 0.01 15.90
C GLY A 495 22.80 -1.21 14.99
N ASP A 496 21.90 -2.19 15.05
CA ASP A 496 21.84 -3.24 14.05
C ASP A 496 21.70 -2.66 12.65
N LYS A 497 22.37 -3.30 11.69
CA LYS A 497 22.33 -2.91 10.29
C LYS A 497 21.31 -3.79 9.59
N VAL A 498 20.41 -3.15 8.85
CA VAL A 498 19.41 -3.82 8.02
C VAL A 498 19.76 -3.59 6.55
N ASN A 499 20.04 -4.67 5.83
CA ASN A 499 20.25 -4.63 4.38
C ASN A 499 18.91 -4.87 3.69
N ILE A 500 18.39 -3.82 3.03
CA ILE A 500 17.13 -3.87 2.29
C ILE A 500 17.41 -3.84 0.79
N GLN A 501 16.96 -4.87 0.08
CA GLN A 501 16.96 -4.91 -1.38
C GLN A 501 15.64 -4.38 -1.91
N LEU A 502 15.71 -3.36 -2.74
CA LEU A 502 14.56 -2.78 -3.44
C LEU A 502 14.60 -3.22 -4.89
N LEU A 503 13.52 -3.87 -5.34
CA LEU A 503 13.36 -4.33 -6.72
C LEU A 503 12.11 -3.68 -7.31
N ASN A 504 12.16 -3.31 -8.58
CA ASN A 504 11.01 -2.83 -9.32
C ASN A 504 10.85 -3.68 -10.59
N GLY A 505 9.69 -4.30 -10.73
CA GLY A 505 9.31 -5.04 -11.93
C GLY A 505 8.35 -4.28 -12.86
N ASP A 506 7.81 -3.14 -12.42
CA ASP A 506 6.94 -2.29 -13.22
C ASP A 506 7.74 -1.36 -14.15
N TYR A 507 7.11 -0.90 -15.23
CA TYR A 507 7.73 -0.02 -16.23
C TYR A 507 7.59 1.47 -15.92
N PHE A 508 7.34 1.80 -14.65
CA PHE A 508 7.29 3.14 -14.11
C PHE A 508 8.06 3.19 -12.77
N PRO A 509 8.56 4.38 -12.38
CA PRO A 509 9.33 4.49 -11.16
C PRO A 509 8.48 4.28 -9.91
N HIS A 510 9.08 3.62 -8.92
CA HIS A 510 8.55 3.49 -7.58
C HIS A 510 9.41 4.27 -6.58
N ALA A 511 8.95 4.38 -5.34
CA ALA A 511 9.74 4.99 -4.29
C ALA A 511 9.56 4.26 -2.96
N TYR A 512 10.67 4.17 -2.21
CA TYR A 512 10.71 3.60 -0.88
C TYR A 512 10.84 4.70 0.17
N VAL A 513 10.05 4.60 1.23
CA VAL A 513 10.16 5.43 2.42
C VAL A 513 10.31 4.53 3.64
N LEU A 514 11.16 4.96 4.55
CA LEU A 514 11.24 4.41 5.90
C LEU A 514 10.51 5.39 6.83
N VAL A 515 9.63 4.89 7.69
CA VAL A 515 8.82 5.72 8.60
C VAL A 515 9.07 5.26 10.03
N ASP A 516 9.24 6.20 10.93
CA ASP A 516 9.32 5.96 12.37
C ASP A 516 7.94 6.15 12.99
N PHE A 517 7.34 5.03 13.39
CA PHE A 517 6.05 4.97 14.09
C PHE A 517 6.23 5.13 15.61
N GLY A 518 7.02 6.11 16.05
CA GLY A 518 7.27 6.37 17.48
C GLY A 518 8.34 5.49 18.11
N GLY A 519 9.15 4.78 17.33
CA GLY A 519 10.36 4.11 17.80
C GLY A 519 11.36 5.10 18.42
N LEU A 520 11.69 6.18 17.71
CA LEU A 520 12.65 7.18 18.19
C LEU A 520 12.00 8.36 18.92
N ARG A 521 10.74 8.64 18.60
CA ARG A 521 9.99 9.81 19.10
C ARG A 521 8.94 9.46 20.15
N GLY A 522 8.72 8.18 20.37
CA GLY A 522 7.76 7.68 21.33
C GLY A 522 6.35 7.63 20.78
N TRP A 523 5.53 6.87 21.47
CA TRP A 523 4.13 6.65 21.17
C TRP A 523 3.34 6.58 22.48
N GLU A 524 2.10 7.04 22.43
CA GLU A 524 1.13 7.00 23.51
C GLU A 524 0.13 5.88 23.23
N ASN A 525 -0.25 5.15 24.28
CA ASN A 525 -1.31 4.16 24.16
C ASN A 525 -2.67 4.85 24.31
N THR A 526 -3.43 4.92 23.23
CA THR A 526 -4.87 5.21 23.26
C THR A 526 -5.55 3.96 22.72
N PHE A 527 -6.65 3.54 23.36
CA PHE A 527 -7.45 2.31 23.16
C PHE A 527 -7.27 1.14 24.14
N HIS A 528 -8.43 0.54 24.43
CA HIS A 528 -8.63 -0.75 25.09
C HIS A 528 -8.50 -1.88 24.07
N ASN A 529 -7.83 -2.96 24.47
CA ASN A 529 -7.75 -4.23 23.75
C ASN A 529 -9.11 -4.67 23.16
N THR A 530 -9.17 -4.93 21.85
CA THR A 530 -10.38 -5.39 21.15
C THR A 530 -10.58 -6.92 21.20
N LEU A 531 -9.57 -7.68 21.64
CA LEU A 531 -9.68 -9.14 21.81
C LEU A 531 -10.90 -9.58 22.65
N PRO A 532 -11.27 -8.92 23.77
CA PRO A 532 -12.45 -9.31 24.56
C PRO A 532 -13.78 -9.16 23.83
N VAL A 533 -13.85 -8.33 22.78
CA VAL A 533 -15.06 -8.10 21.96
C VAL A 533 -14.97 -8.78 20.60
N GLY A 534 -14.01 -9.68 20.41
CA GLY A 534 -13.85 -10.47 19.18
C GLY A 534 -13.01 -9.80 18.08
N GLY A 535 -12.38 -8.66 18.37
CA GLY A 535 -11.47 -8.01 17.44
C GLY A 535 -10.15 -8.77 17.24
N ALA A 536 -9.44 -8.40 16.17
CA ALA A 536 -8.18 -9.00 15.75
C ALA A 536 -6.94 -8.21 16.17
N GLY A 537 -7.11 -7.00 16.73
CA GLY A 537 -6.04 -6.10 17.14
C GLY A 537 -5.20 -6.62 18.33
N PRO A 538 -3.99 -6.07 18.53
CA PRO A 538 -3.07 -6.53 19.58
C PRO A 538 -3.52 -6.14 20.99
N LEU A 539 -2.79 -6.62 22.00
CA LEU A 539 -2.87 -6.14 23.40
C LEU A 539 -2.52 -4.64 23.55
N PHE A 540 -1.93 -4.03 22.52
CA PHE A 540 -1.49 -2.65 22.43
C PHE A 540 -1.88 -2.06 21.06
N THR A 541 -2.22 -0.78 21.02
CA THR A 541 -2.65 -0.05 19.82
C THR A 541 -1.70 1.13 19.60
N PHE A 542 -1.46 1.54 18.34
CA PHE A 542 -0.76 2.81 18.07
C PHE A 542 -1.76 3.94 18.24
N GLY A 543 -2.08 4.22 19.50
CA GLY A 543 -3.04 5.24 19.81
C GLY A 543 -2.66 6.59 19.23
N ARG A 544 -1.43 7.03 19.49
CA ARG A 544 -0.85 8.23 18.89
C ARG A 544 0.66 8.16 18.92
N ASN A 545 1.35 8.45 17.83
CA ASN A 545 2.81 8.55 17.81
C ASN A 545 3.29 9.76 17.03
N TYR A 546 4.44 10.28 17.42
CA TYR A 546 5.07 11.40 16.72
C TYR A 546 5.89 10.81 15.57
N PHE A 547 5.28 10.76 14.38
CA PHE A 547 5.91 10.10 13.26
C PHE A 547 6.99 10.97 12.63
N TRP A 548 7.92 10.30 11.95
CA TRP A 548 8.88 10.98 11.10
C TRP A 548 9.24 10.12 9.90
N ILE A 549 9.59 10.78 8.80
CA ILE A 549 9.99 10.09 7.58
C ILE A 549 11.52 10.04 7.55
N HIS A 550 12.04 8.82 7.61
CA HIS A 550 13.46 8.49 7.71
C HIS A 550 14.16 8.53 6.34
N VAL A 551 14.21 9.73 5.73
CA VAL A 551 14.84 9.96 4.43
C VAL A 551 15.85 11.11 4.42
N ALA A 552 16.27 11.58 5.60
CA ALA A 552 17.17 12.72 5.80
C ALA A 552 16.78 13.97 4.98
N GLY A 553 15.48 14.15 4.70
CA GLY A 553 14.98 15.28 3.93
C GLY A 553 15.29 15.30 2.45
N GLN A 554 15.83 14.22 1.88
CA GLN A 554 16.14 14.16 0.44
C GLN A 554 15.00 13.55 -0.38
N GLY A 555 13.78 13.56 0.15
CA GLY A 555 12.66 12.86 -0.47
C GLY A 555 12.75 11.33 -0.34
N PRO A 556 11.75 10.59 -0.82
CA PRO A 556 11.79 9.13 -0.92
C PRO A 556 13.04 8.60 -1.63
N ILE A 557 13.38 7.32 -1.41
CA ILE A 557 14.44 6.63 -2.14
C ILE A 557 13.84 6.14 -3.48
N PRO A 558 14.27 6.68 -4.63
CA PRO A 558 13.70 6.27 -5.92
C PRO A 558 14.13 4.85 -6.26
N VAL A 559 13.19 4.07 -6.81
CA VAL A 559 13.45 2.73 -7.35
C VAL A 559 13.16 2.80 -8.86
N PRO A 560 14.20 2.76 -9.72
CA PRO A 560 14.04 2.99 -11.15
C PRO A 560 13.13 1.93 -11.79
N PRO A 561 12.44 2.27 -12.90
CA PRO A 561 11.59 1.32 -13.61
C PRO A 561 12.39 0.12 -14.13
N ALA A 562 11.71 -1.02 -14.25
CA ALA A 562 12.25 -2.17 -14.98
C ALA A 562 12.49 -1.82 -16.45
N THR A 563 13.47 -2.48 -17.06
CA THR A 563 13.69 -2.41 -18.51
C THR A 563 12.64 -3.27 -19.21
N ARG A 564 11.95 -2.69 -20.21
CA ARG A 564 11.06 -3.46 -21.08
C ARG A 564 11.88 -4.45 -21.91
N PRO A 565 11.43 -5.71 -22.05
CA PRO A 565 12.09 -6.64 -22.97
C PRO A 565 11.91 -6.18 -24.43
N ASP A 566 12.90 -6.44 -25.28
CA ASP A 566 12.88 -6.03 -26.71
C ASP A 566 11.77 -6.74 -27.50
N GLU A 567 11.37 -7.93 -27.05
CA GLU A 567 10.21 -8.66 -27.55
C GLU A 567 9.23 -8.90 -26.40
N PRO A 568 7.91 -8.92 -26.64
CA PRO A 568 6.95 -9.33 -25.62
C PRO A 568 7.39 -10.68 -25.08
N SER A 569 7.55 -10.81 -23.75
CA SER A 569 7.92 -12.11 -23.18
C SER A 569 6.92 -13.14 -23.67
N PRO A 570 7.38 -14.22 -24.34
CA PRO A 570 6.48 -15.27 -24.76
C PRO A 570 5.77 -15.77 -23.51
N THR A 571 4.46 -15.97 -23.61
CA THR A 571 3.71 -16.61 -22.53
C THR A 571 4.36 -17.98 -22.30
N PRO A 572 4.80 -18.28 -21.06
CA PRO A 572 5.63 -19.45 -20.79
C PRO A 572 4.99 -20.77 -21.24
#